data_AF-A0A7W1UHW7-F1
#
_entry.id   AF-A0A7W1UHW7-F1
#
_cell.length_a   1.000
_cell.length_b   1.000
_cell.length_c   1.000
_cell.angle_alpha   90.00
_cell.angle_beta   90.00
_cell.angle_gamma   90.00
#
_symmetry.space_group_name_H-M   'P 1'
#
loop_
_entity.id
_entity.type
_entity.pdbx_description
1 polymer ?
#
loop_
_entity_poly.entity_id
_entity_poly.type
_entity_poly.pdbx_seq_one_letter_code
_entity_poly.pdbx_strand_id
1 'polypeptide(L)'
;LLGKHARKLGKTFNGPSSIGVVSAGECRLGVIGGAFDNLVACKLYRPGSFGVVTKSGGLSNEIIWICSQFADGITTAIGIGGDAYPGTDYVSYLEMFENDPQTKAVVIVGEMGGDLEERAAEWYGAKKRRIKLLAVVSGFCQESLPKGMKFGHAGAKEGLKGEGSARAKSEALKKAGAIVPETFGALGPAIKATHEELLKSGQVKPIPDLSPADMPKLPKTVQESMKEGEVLVTPLIRSTISDDRGDEPLYQGYPASELINNGYDIPHIIGLLWDNRLVSKQEAEIIRRIIMLSADHGPCVSGALTTIIAACAGIGLSQAVAAGMIMIGPRFGGAVTDAGRWFKYAIDNKLSVDDFLVYMKKNVGPVPGIGHRVKSLKNPDKRVKELVGYVKSLNMATPHLDFALEVEKITAVKKDNLILNVDGTMAAVLVDIGFPVDTLNGFFILSRTIGMIGHWTDQKKQGSRLIRLFDYLVNYASPKRREVPPLK
;
A
#
# COMPACT_ATOMS: atom_id res chain seq x y z
N LEU A 1 -10.13 36.63 0.48
CA LEU A 1 -11.22 36.44 1.46
C LEU A 1 -10.72 35.85 2.79
N LEU A 2 -10.01 34.72 2.76
CA LEU A 2 -9.49 34.05 3.97
C LEU A 2 -8.61 34.95 4.84
N GLY A 3 -7.63 35.66 4.26
CA GLY A 3 -6.80 36.60 5.03
C GLY A 3 -7.59 37.72 5.73
N LYS A 4 -8.66 38.23 5.10
CA LYS A 4 -9.56 39.23 5.72
C LYS A 4 -10.33 38.62 6.90
N HIS A 5 -10.79 37.38 6.77
CA HIS A 5 -11.48 36.67 7.84
C HIS A 5 -10.54 36.37 9.02
N ALA A 6 -9.31 35.92 8.74
CA ALA A 6 -8.29 35.70 9.76
C ALA A 6 -8.01 36.97 10.58
N ARG A 7 -7.81 38.11 9.91
CA ARG A 7 -7.63 39.41 10.58
C ARG A 7 -8.82 39.82 11.46
N LYS A 8 -10.06 39.59 11.01
CA LYS A 8 -11.26 39.85 11.83
C LYS A 8 -11.30 39.03 13.13
N LEU A 9 -10.65 37.86 13.14
CA LEU A 9 -10.55 36.98 14.30
C LEU A 9 -9.26 37.19 15.12
N GLY A 10 -8.45 38.19 14.79
CA GLY A 10 -7.14 38.40 15.43
C GLY A 10 -6.15 37.26 15.15
N LYS A 11 -6.27 36.57 14.01
CA LYS A 11 -5.39 35.46 13.61
C LYS A 11 -4.51 35.83 12.42
N THR A 12 -3.33 35.24 12.37
CA THR A 12 -2.41 35.30 11.22
C THR A 12 -2.69 34.13 10.27
N PHE A 13 -2.74 34.41 8.96
CA PHE A 13 -2.88 33.38 7.93
C PHE A 13 -1.67 33.43 6.99
N ASN A 14 -0.79 32.44 7.11
CA ASN A 14 0.39 32.30 6.26
C ASN A 14 0.07 31.45 5.01
N GLY A 15 0.45 31.92 3.83
CA GLY A 15 0.03 31.35 2.55
C GLY A 15 -1.22 32.05 1.95
N PRO A 16 -1.89 31.46 0.94
CA PRO A 16 -1.67 30.12 0.39
C PRO A 16 -0.35 29.98 -0.39
N SER A 17 -0.05 28.77 -0.85
CA SER A 17 1.18 28.47 -1.62
C SER A 17 2.48 28.79 -0.86
N SER A 18 2.44 28.69 0.47
CA SER A 18 3.58 28.92 1.36
C SER A 18 4.34 27.61 1.64
N ILE A 19 5.68 27.70 1.71
CA ILE A 19 6.53 26.59 2.20
C ILE A 19 6.46 26.42 3.73
N GLY A 20 6.04 27.46 4.45
CA GLY A 20 5.95 27.45 5.91
C GLY A 20 6.56 28.67 6.62
N VAL A 21 6.75 28.49 7.93
CA VAL A 21 7.40 29.41 8.87
C VAL A 21 8.37 28.62 9.73
N VAL A 22 9.57 29.13 9.99
CA VAL A 22 10.49 28.58 10.99
C VAL A 22 11.03 29.67 11.88
N SER A 23 10.82 29.53 13.18
CA SER A 23 11.48 30.28 14.23
C SER A 23 12.59 29.39 14.80
N ALA A 24 13.84 29.78 14.55
CA ALA A 24 15.00 28.94 14.84
C ALA A 24 15.14 28.68 16.34
N GLY A 25 15.36 27.42 16.71
CA GLY A 25 15.37 26.97 18.11
C GLY A 25 14.00 26.84 18.78
N GLU A 26 12.90 27.21 18.11
CA GLU A 26 11.56 27.20 18.71
C GLU A 26 10.57 26.31 17.96
N CYS A 27 10.18 26.70 16.74
CA CYS A 27 9.06 26.08 16.04
C CYS A 27 9.29 26.08 14.53
N ARG A 28 8.81 25.02 13.88
CA ARG A 28 8.81 24.88 12.43
C ARG A 28 7.42 24.43 11.97
N LEU A 29 6.78 25.25 11.15
CA LEU A 29 5.52 24.96 10.48
C LEU A 29 5.80 24.73 8.99
N GLY A 30 5.54 23.52 8.49
CA GLY A 30 5.77 23.16 7.08
C GLY A 30 7.18 22.65 6.78
N VAL A 31 7.56 22.65 5.51
CA VAL A 31 8.83 22.06 5.02
C VAL A 31 9.94 23.09 4.84
N ILE A 32 9.72 24.35 5.24
CA ILE A 32 10.75 25.40 5.28
C ILE A 32 11.98 24.94 6.08
N GLY A 33 13.19 25.23 5.61
CA GLY A 33 14.44 24.71 6.18
C GLY A 33 14.82 23.28 5.72
N GLY A 34 13.98 22.56 4.98
CA GLY A 34 14.36 21.29 4.33
C GLY A 34 14.55 20.08 5.25
N ALA A 35 15.38 19.13 4.84
CA ALA A 35 15.70 17.95 5.64
C ALA A 35 16.44 18.32 6.94
N PHE A 36 16.49 17.41 7.91
CA PHE A 36 17.12 17.65 9.21
C PHE A 36 18.58 18.14 9.08
N ASP A 37 19.35 17.53 8.18
CA ASP A 37 20.74 17.94 7.93
C ASP A 37 20.86 19.40 7.49
N ASN A 38 19.88 19.89 6.71
CA ASN A 38 19.85 21.29 6.31
C ASN A 38 19.46 22.22 7.47
N LEU A 39 18.59 21.78 8.39
CA LEU A 39 18.32 22.53 9.62
C LEU A 39 19.58 22.72 10.44
N VAL A 40 20.39 21.66 10.55
CA VAL A 40 21.67 21.68 11.26
C VAL A 40 22.69 22.55 10.53
N ALA A 41 22.84 22.39 9.21
CA ALA A 41 23.78 23.19 8.40
C ALA A 41 23.46 24.69 8.43
N CYS A 42 22.18 25.05 8.44
CA CYS A 42 21.71 26.44 8.51
C CYS A 42 21.62 26.99 9.95
N LYS A 43 22.09 26.24 10.94
CA LYS A 43 22.08 26.62 12.37
C LYS A 43 20.67 26.91 12.92
N LEU A 44 19.63 26.28 12.37
CA LEU A 44 18.22 26.51 12.75
C LEU A 44 17.82 25.91 14.11
N TYR A 45 18.73 25.19 14.77
CA TYR A 45 18.54 24.70 16.14
C TYR A 45 18.72 25.79 17.21
N ARG A 46 19.18 26.99 16.83
CA ARG A 46 19.29 28.16 17.72
C ARG A 46 18.89 29.45 16.99
N PRO A 47 18.40 30.47 17.70
CA PRO A 47 18.12 31.74 17.07
C PRO A 47 19.41 32.55 16.80
N GLY A 48 19.37 33.35 15.73
CA GLY A 48 20.33 34.41 15.41
C GLY A 48 19.68 35.80 15.55
N SER A 49 20.01 36.74 14.65
CA SER A 49 19.50 38.11 14.71
C SER A 49 18.77 38.58 13.44
N PHE A 50 18.72 37.76 12.38
CA PHE A 50 18.12 38.14 11.09
C PHE A 50 16.73 37.53 10.88
N GLY A 51 15.72 38.36 10.66
CA GLY A 51 14.42 37.93 10.14
C GLY A 51 14.47 37.73 8.62
N VAL A 52 13.67 36.80 8.10
CA VAL A 52 13.58 36.55 6.65
C VAL A 52 12.11 36.49 6.23
N VAL A 53 11.76 37.22 5.16
CA VAL A 53 10.42 37.13 4.55
C VAL A 53 10.55 37.04 3.04
N THR A 54 9.96 36.00 2.45
CA THR A 54 10.05 35.73 1.01
C THR A 54 8.69 35.33 0.45
N LYS A 55 8.46 35.58 -0.85
CA LYS A 55 7.36 34.92 -1.59
C LYS A 55 7.71 33.48 -1.97
N SER A 56 8.92 33.26 -2.47
CA SER A 56 9.40 31.98 -2.99
C SER A 56 9.82 31.04 -1.87
N GLY A 57 9.22 29.85 -1.84
CA GLY A 57 9.60 28.82 -0.86
C GLY A 57 11.04 28.30 -1.02
N GLY A 58 11.50 28.13 -2.27
CA GLY A 58 12.88 27.71 -2.54
C GLY A 58 13.88 28.79 -2.10
N LEU A 59 13.60 30.06 -2.40
CA LEU A 59 14.47 31.16 -1.96
C LEU A 59 14.41 31.36 -0.44
N SER A 60 13.34 30.97 0.26
CA SER A 60 13.34 30.96 1.73
C SER A 60 14.54 30.16 2.26
N ASN A 61 14.75 28.95 1.76
CA ASN A 61 15.83 28.08 2.22
C ASN A 61 17.21 28.64 1.84
N GLU A 62 17.33 29.22 0.65
CA GLU A 62 18.57 29.85 0.19
C GLU A 62 18.95 31.05 1.08
N ILE A 63 17.98 31.90 1.42
CA ILE A 63 18.23 33.10 2.23
C ILE A 63 18.53 32.72 3.69
N ILE A 64 17.86 31.69 4.21
CA ILE A 64 18.21 31.10 5.49
C ILE A 64 19.68 30.64 5.48
N TRP A 65 20.09 29.93 4.41
CA TRP A 65 21.47 29.49 4.25
C TRP A 65 22.44 30.67 4.18
N ILE A 66 22.18 31.68 3.34
CA ILE A 66 23.02 32.89 3.25
C ILE A 66 23.14 33.60 4.60
N CYS A 67 22.05 33.75 5.36
CA CYS A 67 22.08 34.33 6.70
C CYS A 67 22.93 33.50 7.67
N SER A 68 22.90 32.17 7.55
CA SER A 68 23.72 31.27 8.39
C SER A 68 25.23 31.36 8.08
N GLN A 69 25.60 31.71 6.85
CA GLN A 69 26.99 31.82 6.40
C GLN A 69 27.58 33.23 6.60
N PHE A 70 26.77 34.26 6.39
CA PHE A 70 27.24 35.66 6.38
C PHE A 70 26.83 36.46 7.64
N ALA A 71 25.99 35.90 8.51
CA ALA A 71 25.60 36.49 9.80
C ALA A 71 25.55 35.41 10.91
N ASP A 72 24.85 35.69 12.01
CA ASP A 72 24.70 34.79 13.16
C ASP A 72 23.52 33.81 13.05
N GLY A 73 22.89 33.73 11.87
CA GLY A 73 21.70 32.93 11.60
C GLY A 73 20.40 33.74 11.65
N ILE A 74 19.27 33.05 11.57
CA ILE A 74 17.95 33.70 11.53
C ILE A 74 17.25 33.70 12.90
N THR A 75 16.36 34.68 13.12
CA THR A 75 15.33 34.60 14.16
C THR A 75 14.15 33.78 13.65
N THR A 76 13.36 34.37 12.76
CA THR A 76 12.22 33.75 12.11
C THR A 76 12.30 33.96 10.60
N ALA A 77 12.05 32.89 9.84
CA ALA A 77 11.88 32.94 8.39
C ALA A 77 10.46 32.56 8.00
N ILE A 78 9.86 33.37 7.13
CA ILE A 78 8.48 33.22 6.67
C ILE A 78 8.47 33.20 5.15
N GLY A 79 8.02 32.09 4.57
CA GLY A 79 7.57 32.09 3.17
C GLY A 79 6.11 32.52 3.13
N ILE A 80 5.77 33.69 2.60
CA ILE A 80 4.38 34.17 2.54
C ILE A 80 3.56 33.51 1.44
N GLY A 81 4.23 32.90 0.46
CA GLY A 81 3.66 32.23 -0.70
C GLY A 81 3.59 33.11 -1.95
N GLY A 82 3.59 32.47 -3.13
CA GLY A 82 3.66 33.12 -4.45
C GLY A 82 2.31 33.59 -5.02
N ASP A 83 1.23 33.50 -4.25
CA ASP A 83 -0.09 33.93 -4.68
C ASP A 83 -0.18 35.46 -4.77
N ALA A 84 -1.03 35.97 -5.68
CA ALA A 84 -1.23 37.41 -5.85
C ALA A 84 -1.76 38.10 -4.58
N TYR A 85 -2.49 37.36 -3.73
CA TYR A 85 -3.08 37.85 -2.49
C TYR A 85 -2.68 36.95 -1.31
N PRO A 86 -1.49 37.15 -0.73
CA PRO A 86 -1.10 36.40 0.46
C PRO A 86 -2.06 36.73 1.61
N GLY A 87 -2.25 35.76 2.51
CA GLY A 87 -3.11 35.89 3.68
C GLY A 87 -2.65 37.00 4.62
N THR A 88 -1.34 37.10 4.80
CA THR A 88 -0.62 38.10 5.60
C THR A 88 0.47 38.73 4.73
N ASP A 89 0.53 40.06 4.70
CA ASP A 89 1.43 40.82 3.83
C ASP A 89 2.78 41.15 4.49
N TYR A 90 3.71 41.72 3.72
CA TYR A 90 5.03 42.09 4.22
C TYR A 90 4.96 43.09 5.37
N VAL A 91 4.11 44.10 5.30
CA VAL A 91 3.99 45.12 6.36
C VAL A 91 3.57 44.48 7.68
N SER A 92 2.61 43.55 7.66
CA SER A 92 2.17 42.86 8.86
C SER A 92 3.30 42.04 9.51
N TYR A 93 4.11 41.33 8.70
CA TYR A 93 5.24 40.58 9.22
C TYR A 93 6.41 41.49 9.65
N LEU A 94 6.68 42.57 8.92
CA LEU A 94 7.70 43.56 9.29
C LEU A 94 7.36 44.22 10.64
N GLU A 95 6.09 44.47 10.92
CA GLU A 95 5.65 44.97 12.23
C GLU A 95 5.89 43.92 13.33
N MET A 96 5.70 42.63 13.04
CA MET A 96 6.05 41.55 13.98
C MET A 96 7.56 41.51 14.24
N PHE A 97 8.41 41.64 13.21
CA PHE A 97 9.86 41.70 13.38
C PHE A 97 10.33 42.95 14.11
N GLU A 98 9.71 44.11 13.86
CA GLU A 98 10.01 45.36 14.57
C GLU A 98 9.70 45.23 16.07
N ASN A 99 8.65 44.49 16.42
CA ASN A 99 8.26 44.22 17.80
C ASN A 99 9.04 43.06 18.45
N ASP A 100 9.73 42.22 17.68
CA ASP A 100 10.59 41.16 18.20
C ASP A 100 11.97 41.71 18.60
N PRO A 101 12.28 41.84 19.91
CA PRO A 101 13.54 42.43 20.36
C PRO A 101 14.77 41.62 19.93
N GLN A 102 14.63 40.36 19.54
CA GLN A 102 15.74 39.54 19.05
C GLN A 102 16.14 39.92 17.62
N THR A 103 15.17 40.19 16.76
CA THR A 103 15.43 40.55 15.36
C THR A 103 16.08 41.94 15.26
N LYS A 104 17.24 42.05 14.62
CA LYS A 104 17.97 43.31 14.40
C LYS A 104 17.99 43.75 12.95
N ALA A 105 17.89 42.81 12.03
CA ALA A 105 17.76 43.09 10.61
C ALA A 105 16.74 42.13 9.98
N VAL A 106 16.09 42.55 8.91
CA VAL A 106 15.17 41.70 8.14
C VAL A 106 15.57 41.70 6.68
N VAL A 107 15.61 40.53 6.07
CA VAL A 107 15.83 40.33 4.64
C VAL A 107 14.51 40.04 3.96
N ILE A 108 14.10 40.92 3.05
CA ILE A 108 12.97 40.68 2.14
C ILE A 108 13.50 40.19 0.79
N VAL A 109 12.97 39.07 0.33
CA VAL A 109 13.11 38.66 -1.08
C VAL A 109 11.77 38.75 -1.76
N GLY A 110 11.60 39.88 -2.45
CA GLY A 110 10.43 40.23 -3.23
C GLY A 110 10.48 39.70 -4.65
N GLU A 111 9.39 39.92 -5.35
CA GLU A 111 9.24 39.56 -6.76
C GLU A 111 8.45 40.66 -7.47
N MET A 112 8.65 40.78 -8.78
CA MET A 112 7.77 41.57 -9.64
C MET A 112 6.27 41.22 -9.43
N GLY A 113 5.38 42.18 -9.72
CA GLY A 113 3.93 42.03 -9.63
C GLY A 113 3.33 42.34 -8.25
N GLY A 114 2.21 43.06 -8.25
CA GLY A 114 1.59 43.62 -7.02
C GLY A 114 2.41 44.76 -6.40
N ASP A 115 1.99 45.19 -5.21
CA ASP A 115 2.45 46.43 -4.53
C ASP A 115 3.06 46.18 -3.14
N LEU A 116 3.25 44.92 -2.74
CA LEU A 116 3.64 44.56 -1.38
C LEU A 116 4.99 45.18 -0.95
N GLU A 117 5.95 45.20 -1.86
CA GLU A 117 7.29 45.79 -1.66
C GLU A 117 7.23 47.32 -1.55
N GLU A 118 6.38 47.99 -2.33
CA GLU A 118 6.20 49.44 -2.27
C GLU A 118 5.53 49.86 -0.96
N ARG A 119 4.52 49.09 -0.51
CA ARG A 119 3.91 49.27 0.81
C ARG A 119 4.89 49.02 1.95
N ALA A 120 5.80 48.05 1.80
CA ALA A 120 6.88 47.83 2.75
C ALA A 120 7.86 49.02 2.78
N ALA A 121 8.19 49.59 1.62
CA ALA A 121 9.02 50.78 1.52
C ALA A 121 8.37 52.00 2.19
N GLU A 122 7.08 52.26 1.92
CA GLU A 122 6.32 53.34 2.57
C GLU A 122 6.31 53.18 4.08
N TRP A 123 6.00 51.98 4.58
CA TRP A 123 6.02 51.69 6.02
C TRP A 123 7.41 51.92 6.61
N TYR A 124 8.48 51.44 5.96
CA TYR A 124 9.84 51.56 6.49
C TYR A 124 10.32 53.02 6.50
N GLY A 125 10.01 53.79 5.45
CA GLY A 125 10.41 55.20 5.31
C GLY A 125 9.59 56.19 6.15
N ALA A 126 8.41 55.82 6.63
CA ALA A 126 7.51 56.71 7.37
C ALA A 126 8.09 57.19 8.72
N LYS A 127 8.96 56.40 9.35
CA LYS A 127 9.65 56.75 10.62
C LYS A 127 10.91 55.91 10.77
N LYS A 128 11.83 56.37 11.63
CA LYS A 128 13.01 55.57 11.99
C LYS A 128 12.59 54.25 12.64
N ARG A 129 13.10 53.14 12.11
CA ARG A 129 12.84 51.76 12.58
C ARG A 129 14.00 51.25 13.42
N ARG A 130 13.70 50.30 14.32
CA ARG A 130 14.70 49.59 15.12
C ARG A 130 15.41 48.52 14.29
N ILE A 131 14.65 47.76 13.50
CA ILE A 131 15.23 46.79 12.56
C ILE A 131 15.85 47.51 11.36
N LYS A 132 16.97 46.98 10.86
CA LYS A 132 17.49 47.32 9.52
C LYS A 132 16.80 46.49 8.46
N LEU A 133 16.42 47.09 7.33
CA LEU A 133 15.82 46.38 6.21
C LEU A 133 16.81 46.17 5.08
N LEU A 134 17.00 44.90 4.67
CA LEU A 134 17.67 44.52 3.43
C LEU A 134 16.62 43.98 2.46
N ALA A 135 16.75 44.31 1.18
CA ALA A 135 15.75 43.88 0.20
C ALA A 135 16.40 43.51 -1.14
N VAL A 136 15.91 42.43 -1.75
CA VAL A 136 16.18 42.09 -3.16
C VAL A 136 14.84 41.80 -3.83
N VAL A 137 14.62 42.35 -5.02
CA VAL A 137 13.42 42.10 -5.81
C VAL A 137 13.80 41.33 -7.08
N SER A 138 13.29 40.11 -7.23
CA SER A 138 13.53 39.30 -8.42
C SER A 138 12.61 39.74 -9.58
N GLY A 139 13.07 39.53 -10.83
CA GLY A 139 12.28 39.80 -12.04
C GLY A 139 12.82 40.87 -12.98
N PHE A 140 14.05 41.40 -12.76
CA PHE A 140 14.66 42.40 -13.64
C PHE A 140 14.77 41.97 -15.12
N CYS A 141 14.94 40.66 -15.38
CA CYS A 141 15.01 40.14 -16.75
C CYS A 141 13.74 40.39 -17.56
N GLN A 142 12.60 40.62 -16.91
CA GLN A 142 11.33 40.90 -17.58
C GLN A 142 11.41 42.15 -18.47
N GLU A 143 12.22 43.15 -18.11
CA GLU A 143 12.41 44.36 -18.91
C GLU A 143 13.00 44.07 -20.30
N SER A 144 13.69 42.93 -20.44
CA SER A 144 14.27 42.43 -21.68
C SER A 144 13.41 41.34 -22.36
N LEU A 145 12.25 41.00 -21.80
CA LEU A 145 11.37 39.95 -22.30
C LEU A 145 10.07 40.53 -22.89
N PRO A 146 9.35 39.77 -23.74
CA PRO A 146 8.08 40.21 -24.31
C PRO A 146 7.04 40.56 -23.22
N LYS A 147 6.33 41.69 -23.41
CA LYS A 147 5.27 42.13 -22.50
C LYS A 147 4.16 41.07 -22.39
N GLY A 148 3.69 40.82 -21.17
CA GLY A 148 2.61 39.88 -20.89
C GLY A 148 3.04 38.44 -20.57
N MET A 149 4.34 38.15 -20.59
CA MET A 149 4.89 36.88 -20.10
C MET A 149 4.60 36.72 -18.60
N LYS A 150 4.13 35.53 -18.21
CA LYS A 150 3.88 35.16 -16.81
C LYS A 150 5.01 34.28 -16.32
N PHE A 151 5.52 34.55 -15.12
CA PHE A 151 6.46 33.65 -14.44
C PHE A 151 5.71 32.62 -13.58
N GLY A 152 6.43 31.65 -13.03
CA GLY A 152 5.85 30.46 -12.39
C GLY A 152 4.89 30.75 -11.23
N HIS A 153 5.14 31.81 -10.44
CA HIS A 153 4.24 32.22 -9.37
C HIS A 153 3.02 32.96 -9.90
N ALA A 154 1.83 32.65 -9.35
CA ALA A 154 0.56 33.24 -9.78
C ALA A 154 0.53 34.77 -9.66
N GLY A 155 1.26 35.35 -8.70
CA GLY A 155 1.38 36.80 -8.50
C GLY A 155 2.43 37.49 -9.37
N ALA A 156 3.27 36.75 -10.11
CA ALA A 156 4.40 37.29 -10.87
C ALA A 156 3.98 37.80 -12.25
N LYS A 157 3.16 38.86 -12.26
CA LYS A 157 2.71 39.56 -13.47
C LYS A 157 2.74 41.08 -13.26
N GLU A 158 3.33 41.79 -14.21
CA GLU A 158 3.40 43.25 -14.20
C GLU A 158 2.03 43.88 -14.53
N GLY A 159 1.73 45.00 -13.88
CA GLY A 159 0.52 45.78 -14.14
C GLY A 159 0.52 46.43 -15.53
N LEU A 160 -0.66 46.84 -16.00
CA LEU A 160 -0.87 47.38 -17.35
C LEU A 160 -0.10 48.69 -17.65
N LYS A 161 0.54 49.33 -16.65
CA LYS A 161 1.27 50.60 -16.76
C LYS A 161 2.68 50.60 -16.12
N GLY A 162 3.31 49.42 -15.94
CA GLY A 162 4.64 49.33 -15.30
C GLY A 162 4.61 49.34 -13.76
N GLU A 163 3.40 49.39 -13.18
CA GLU A 163 3.16 49.18 -11.76
C GLU A 163 3.61 47.77 -11.34
N GLY A 164 4.36 47.71 -10.24
CA GLY A 164 4.90 46.48 -9.70
C GLY A 164 6.11 45.89 -10.44
N SER A 165 6.79 46.66 -11.31
CA SER A 165 8.06 46.22 -11.90
C SER A 165 9.15 46.02 -10.82
N ALA A 166 10.06 45.06 -11.04
CA ALA A 166 11.12 44.77 -10.07
C ALA A 166 12.02 46.00 -9.78
N ARG A 167 12.27 46.81 -10.82
CA ARG A 167 13.05 48.05 -10.71
C ARG A 167 12.34 49.13 -9.91
N ALA A 168 11.06 49.41 -10.19
CA ALA A 168 10.30 50.41 -9.44
C ALA A 168 10.25 50.07 -7.94
N LYS A 169 9.99 48.81 -7.62
CA LYS A 169 9.99 48.30 -6.24
C LYS A 169 11.34 48.43 -5.55
N SER A 170 12.42 48.08 -6.24
CA SER A 170 13.79 48.18 -5.72
C SER A 170 14.16 49.63 -5.42
N GLU A 171 13.83 50.56 -6.32
CA GLU A 171 14.07 51.99 -6.12
C GLU A 171 13.22 52.58 -4.98
N ALA A 172 11.96 52.15 -4.84
CA ALA A 172 11.11 52.56 -3.72
C ALA A 172 11.72 52.15 -2.37
N LEU A 173 12.16 50.89 -2.25
CA LEU A 173 12.82 50.37 -1.05
C LEU A 173 14.14 51.11 -0.76
N LYS A 174 14.95 51.38 -1.79
CA LYS A 174 16.20 52.13 -1.66
C LYS A 174 15.96 53.57 -1.19
N LYS A 175 14.97 54.26 -1.75
CA LYS A 175 14.57 55.62 -1.32
C LYS A 175 14.04 55.66 0.11
N ALA A 176 13.38 54.59 0.57
CA ALA A 176 12.93 54.45 1.95
C ALA A 176 14.07 54.20 2.96
N GLY A 177 15.31 54.01 2.48
CA GLY A 177 16.49 53.76 3.31
C GLY A 177 16.77 52.28 3.58
N ALA A 178 16.13 51.35 2.85
CA ALA A 178 16.51 49.95 2.88
C ALA A 178 17.84 49.71 2.13
N ILE A 179 18.60 48.71 2.57
CA ILE A 179 19.82 48.27 1.88
C ILE A 179 19.38 47.37 0.73
N VAL A 180 19.51 47.88 -0.50
CA VAL A 180 19.13 47.16 -1.73
C VAL A 180 20.37 46.89 -2.58
N PRO A 181 20.95 45.68 -2.51
CA PRO A 181 22.09 45.31 -3.36
C PRO A 181 21.70 45.29 -4.85
N GLU A 182 22.66 45.59 -5.73
CA GLU A 182 22.41 45.66 -7.18
C GLU A 182 22.07 44.30 -7.81
N THR A 183 22.58 43.21 -7.22
CA THR A 183 22.33 41.85 -7.68
C THR A 183 22.06 40.93 -6.50
N PHE A 184 21.40 39.79 -6.76
CA PHE A 184 21.18 38.77 -5.73
C PHE A 184 22.50 38.25 -5.14
N GLY A 185 23.57 38.12 -5.96
CA GLY A 185 24.89 37.69 -5.48
C GLY A 185 25.54 38.66 -4.50
N ALA A 186 25.18 39.94 -4.53
CA ALA A 186 25.66 40.95 -3.59
C ALA A 186 24.92 40.93 -2.23
N LEU A 187 23.88 40.09 -2.07
CA LEU A 187 23.11 40.02 -0.83
C LEU A 187 23.92 39.45 0.35
N GLY A 188 24.71 38.40 0.16
CA GLY A 188 25.58 37.84 1.20
C GLY A 188 26.56 38.88 1.76
N PRO A 189 27.35 39.58 0.91
CA PRO A 189 28.18 40.69 1.34
C PRO A 189 27.43 41.80 2.10
N ALA A 190 26.22 42.16 1.66
CA ALA A 190 25.40 43.18 2.33
C ALA A 190 24.91 42.72 3.71
N ILE A 191 24.50 41.45 3.85
CA ILE A 191 24.16 40.82 5.12
C ILE A 191 25.36 40.85 6.07
N LYS A 192 26.54 40.45 5.59
CA LYS A 192 27.79 40.47 6.37
C LYS A 192 28.13 41.86 6.88
N ALA A 193 28.13 42.86 6.02
CA ALA A 193 28.42 44.25 6.40
C ALA A 193 27.42 44.76 7.46
N THR A 194 26.14 44.42 7.30
CA THR A 194 25.10 44.78 8.28
C THR A 194 25.34 44.10 9.62
N HIS A 195 25.66 42.82 9.63
CA HIS A 195 25.94 42.06 10.85
C HIS A 195 27.18 42.60 11.59
N GLU A 196 28.25 42.92 10.86
CA GLU A 196 29.47 43.52 11.44
C GLU A 196 29.19 44.90 12.09
N GLU A 197 28.32 45.72 11.50
CA GLU A 197 27.88 46.98 12.10
C GLU A 197 27.06 46.75 13.37
N LEU A 198 26.18 45.76 13.37
CA LEU A 198 25.38 45.38 14.54
C LEU A 198 26.26 44.85 15.69
N LEU A 199 27.33 44.12 15.38
CA LEU A 199 28.34 43.70 16.35
C LEU A 199 29.12 44.89 16.92
N LYS A 200 29.61 45.80 16.06
CA LYS A 200 30.36 46.99 16.48
C LYS A 200 29.53 47.93 17.36
N SER A 201 28.23 48.04 17.09
CA SER A 201 27.30 48.84 17.90
C SER A 201 26.83 48.13 19.18
N GLY A 202 27.21 46.86 19.40
CA GLY A 202 26.81 46.08 20.57
C GLY A 202 25.34 45.62 20.57
N GLN A 203 24.63 45.78 19.44
CA GLN A 203 23.24 45.34 19.30
C GLN A 203 23.10 43.83 19.16
N VAL A 204 24.15 43.17 18.66
CA VAL A 204 24.29 41.72 18.56
C VAL A 204 25.55 41.30 19.30
N LYS A 205 25.53 40.12 19.92
CA LYS A 205 26.70 39.50 20.55
C LYS A 205 27.11 38.27 19.73
N PRO A 206 28.41 37.97 19.60
CA PRO A 206 28.87 36.74 18.96
C PRO A 206 28.24 35.51 19.64
N ILE A 207 27.70 34.61 18.83
CA ILE A 207 27.17 33.32 19.28
C ILE A 207 28.19 32.24 18.92
N PRO A 208 28.78 31.54 19.91
CA PRO A 208 29.70 30.44 19.63
C PRO A 208 29.03 29.34 18.83
N ASP A 209 29.76 28.78 17.86
CA ASP A 209 29.29 27.59 17.15
C ASP A 209 29.42 26.35 18.04
N LEU A 210 28.47 25.42 17.89
CA LEU A 210 28.50 24.14 18.60
C LEU A 210 29.66 23.28 18.11
N SER A 211 30.22 22.48 19.02
CA SER A 211 31.18 21.46 18.63
C SER A 211 30.49 20.35 17.82
N PRO A 212 31.21 19.58 16.98
CA PRO A 212 30.62 18.44 16.26
C PRO A 212 29.98 17.38 17.17
N ALA A 213 30.36 17.33 18.46
CA ALA A 213 29.77 16.43 19.46
C ALA A 213 28.41 16.93 19.96
N ASP A 214 28.22 18.26 20.03
CA ASP A 214 27.01 18.90 20.55
C ASP A 214 25.96 19.17 19.47
N MET A 215 26.31 18.94 18.20
CA MET A 215 25.38 19.12 17.08
C MET A 215 24.19 18.14 17.19
N PRO A 216 22.94 18.62 17.03
CA PRO A 216 21.76 17.75 17.04
C PRO A 216 21.87 16.65 15.98
N LYS A 217 21.53 15.41 16.35
CA LYS A 217 21.51 14.25 15.44
C LYS A 217 20.20 13.50 15.60
N LEU A 218 19.61 13.09 14.49
CA LEU A 218 18.53 12.10 14.52
C LEU A 218 19.12 10.69 14.68
N PRO A 219 18.42 9.77 15.36
CA PRO A 219 18.79 8.37 15.32
C PRO A 219 18.71 7.85 13.88
N LYS A 220 19.62 6.96 13.50
CA LYS A 220 19.55 6.26 12.22
C LYS A 220 18.26 5.43 12.15
N THR A 221 17.64 5.41 10.99
CA THR A 221 16.57 4.47 10.71
C THR A 221 17.12 3.04 10.66
N VAL A 222 16.26 2.05 10.90
CA VAL A 222 16.65 0.63 10.78
C VAL A 222 17.16 0.34 9.37
N GLN A 223 16.55 0.94 8.34
CA GLN A 223 16.93 0.77 6.94
C GLN A 223 18.34 1.31 6.65
N GLU A 224 18.69 2.48 7.20
CA GLU A 224 20.03 3.05 7.08
C GLU A 224 21.06 2.17 7.80
N SER A 225 20.79 1.77 9.05
CA SER A 225 21.69 0.90 9.80
C SER A 225 21.83 -0.48 9.15
N MET A 226 20.79 -1.00 8.48
CA MET A 226 20.90 -2.24 7.69
C MET A 226 21.79 -2.05 6.46
N LYS A 227 21.65 -0.93 5.75
CA LYS A 227 22.46 -0.61 4.56
C LYS A 227 23.94 -0.45 4.90
N GLU A 228 24.23 0.09 6.08
CA GLU A 228 25.59 0.27 6.59
C GLU A 228 26.16 -0.99 7.27
N GLY A 229 25.34 -2.04 7.47
CA GLY A 229 25.75 -3.28 8.11
C GLY A 229 25.89 -3.21 9.63
N GLU A 230 25.37 -2.15 10.26
CA GLU A 230 25.37 -1.98 11.72
C GLU A 230 24.38 -2.91 12.42
N VAL A 231 23.27 -3.22 11.75
CA VAL A 231 22.24 -4.11 12.27
C VAL A 231 21.87 -5.16 11.23
N LEU A 232 21.61 -6.37 11.71
CA LEU A 232 21.03 -7.45 10.93
C LEU A 232 19.62 -7.72 11.45
N VAL A 233 18.63 -7.59 10.57
CA VAL A 233 17.23 -7.89 10.88
C VAL A 233 16.91 -9.29 10.36
N THR A 234 16.63 -10.22 11.26
CA THR A 234 16.24 -11.57 10.89
C THR A 234 14.81 -11.58 10.34
N PRO A 235 14.56 -12.17 9.15
CA PRO A 235 13.21 -12.26 8.60
C PRO A 235 12.36 -13.23 9.44
N LEU A 236 11.10 -12.84 9.71
CA LEU A 236 10.14 -13.67 10.44
C LEU A 236 9.54 -14.80 9.58
N ILE A 237 9.43 -14.55 8.28
CA ILE A 237 8.75 -15.44 7.33
C ILE A 237 9.70 -15.69 6.17
N ARG A 238 9.80 -16.95 5.76
CA ARG A 238 10.47 -17.36 4.52
C ARG A 238 9.40 -17.76 3.51
N SER A 239 9.40 -17.12 2.35
CA SER A 239 8.61 -17.52 1.18
C SER A 239 9.56 -18.05 0.10
N THR A 240 9.13 -19.09 -0.61
CA THR A 240 9.91 -19.69 -1.70
C THR A 240 9.10 -19.83 -2.99
N ILE A 241 7.85 -19.38 -3.04
CA ILE A 241 6.93 -19.64 -4.15
C ILE A 241 6.76 -18.45 -5.10
N SER A 242 6.94 -17.22 -4.61
CA SER A 242 6.80 -16.00 -5.40
C SER A 242 7.62 -14.84 -4.85
N ASP A 243 7.97 -13.90 -5.73
CA ASP A 243 8.63 -12.63 -5.38
C ASP A 243 8.01 -11.49 -6.19
N ASP A 244 7.52 -10.45 -5.50
CA ASP A 244 6.82 -9.30 -6.06
C ASP A 244 7.59 -7.98 -5.90
N ARG A 245 8.83 -8.03 -5.43
CA ARG A 245 9.65 -6.82 -5.17
C ARG A 245 10.29 -6.22 -6.42
N GLY A 246 10.33 -6.99 -7.51
CA GLY A 246 10.87 -6.56 -8.80
C GLY A 246 9.84 -5.79 -9.64
N ASP A 247 10.14 -5.63 -10.93
CA ASP A 247 9.26 -4.93 -11.88
C ASP A 247 7.96 -5.69 -12.18
N GLU A 248 7.97 -7.01 -12.02
CA GLU A 248 6.79 -7.87 -12.14
C GLU A 248 6.83 -9.07 -11.17
N PRO A 249 5.68 -9.72 -10.90
CA PRO A 249 5.64 -10.92 -10.05
C PRO A 249 6.37 -12.09 -10.68
N LEU A 250 7.21 -12.75 -9.89
CA LEU A 250 7.86 -14.00 -10.24
C LEU A 250 7.14 -15.17 -9.56
N TYR A 251 6.89 -16.25 -10.30
CA TYR A 251 6.44 -17.54 -9.75
C TYR A 251 7.58 -18.55 -9.86
N GLN A 252 8.12 -18.99 -8.72
CA GLN A 252 9.36 -19.80 -8.69
C GLN A 252 10.51 -19.19 -9.52
N GLY A 253 10.62 -17.86 -9.54
CA GLY A 253 11.64 -17.14 -10.31
C GLY A 253 11.28 -16.89 -11.79
N TYR A 254 10.19 -17.45 -12.31
CA TYR A 254 9.73 -17.16 -13.67
C TYR A 254 8.83 -15.91 -13.70
N PRO A 255 9.11 -14.95 -14.58
CA PRO A 255 8.23 -13.79 -14.76
C PRO A 255 6.82 -14.23 -15.20
N ALA A 256 5.80 -13.68 -14.55
CA ALA A 256 4.41 -14.03 -14.84
C ALA A 256 4.04 -13.73 -16.31
N SER A 257 4.58 -12.64 -16.87
CA SER A 257 4.37 -12.26 -18.27
C SER A 257 4.97 -13.28 -19.24
N GLU A 258 6.20 -13.76 -18.98
CA GLU A 258 6.88 -14.75 -19.82
C GLU A 258 6.17 -16.10 -19.82
N LEU A 259 5.60 -16.52 -18.68
CA LEU A 259 4.83 -17.75 -18.60
C LEU A 259 3.63 -17.71 -19.57
N ILE A 260 2.89 -16.61 -19.58
CA ILE A 260 1.74 -16.42 -20.48
C ILE A 260 2.20 -16.39 -21.95
N ASN A 261 3.23 -15.60 -22.25
CA ASN A 261 3.74 -15.44 -23.62
C ASN A 261 4.30 -16.74 -24.20
N ASN A 262 4.81 -17.63 -23.35
CA ASN A 262 5.31 -18.95 -23.74
C ASN A 262 4.23 -20.05 -23.76
N GLY A 263 2.95 -19.69 -23.55
CA GLY A 263 1.80 -20.60 -23.67
C GLY A 263 1.60 -21.50 -22.46
N TYR A 264 2.05 -21.10 -21.27
CA TYR A 264 1.75 -21.82 -20.02
C TYR A 264 0.39 -21.39 -19.46
N ASP A 265 -0.45 -22.38 -19.18
CA ASP A 265 -1.78 -22.20 -18.60
C ASP A 265 -1.81 -22.31 -17.07
N ILE A 266 -2.96 -22.00 -16.46
CA ILE A 266 -3.23 -22.11 -15.01
C ILE A 266 -2.73 -23.42 -14.38
N PRO A 267 -2.91 -24.62 -14.97
CA PRO A 267 -2.35 -25.86 -14.40
C PRO A 267 -0.84 -25.85 -14.19
N HIS A 268 -0.08 -25.17 -15.06
CA HIS A 268 1.37 -25.02 -14.92
C HIS A 268 1.71 -24.11 -13.74
N ILE A 269 0.94 -23.05 -13.55
CA ILE A 269 1.07 -22.14 -12.40
C ILE A 269 0.76 -22.85 -11.09
N ILE A 270 -0.25 -23.73 -11.08
CA ILE A 270 -0.55 -24.60 -9.94
C ILE A 270 0.67 -25.48 -9.61
N GLY A 271 1.27 -26.13 -10.61
CA GLY A 271 2.50 -26.91 -10.43
C GLY A 271 3.64 -26.10 -9.82
N LEU A 272 3.90 -24.89 -10.33
CA LEU A 272 4.96 -24.02 -9.83
C LEU A 272 4.72 -23.60 -8.38
N LEU A 273 3.50 -23.15 -8.06
CA LEU A 273 3.21 -22.58 -6.74
C LEU A 273 2.97 -23.63 -5.65
N TRP A 274 2.50 -24.83 -6.02
CA TRP A 274 2.12 -25.88 -5.05
C TRP A 274 3.15 -27.00 -4.94
N ASP A 275 3.96 -27.24 -5.98
CA ASP A 275 4.92 -28.34 -6.04
C ASP A 275 6.31 -27.90 -6.55
N ASN A 276 6.53 -26.59 -6.69
CA ASN A 276 7.80 -25.97 -7.10
C ASN A 276 8.37 -26.51 -8.42
N ARG A 277 7.51 -27.00 -9.32
CA ARG A 277 7.93 -27.52 -10.62
C ARG A 277 7.00 -27.10 -11.74
N LEU A 278 7.58 -26.92 -12.92
CA LEU A 278 6.81 -26.73 -14.13
C LEU A 278 6.32 -28.11 -14.62
N VAL A 279 5.04 -28.40 -14.40
CA VAL A 279 4.44 -29.66 -14.86
C VAL A 279 4.49 -29.77 -16.38
N SER A 280 4.56 -30.99 -16.90
CA SER A 280 4.50 -31.25 -18.34
C SER A 280 3.12 -30.89 -18.93
N LYS A 281 3.05 -30.74 -20.25
CA LYS A 281 1.77 -30.50 -20.95
C LYS A 281 0.72 -31.60 -20.69
N GLN A 282 1.17 -32.84 -20.55
CA GLN A 282 0.30 -33.98 -20.26
C GLN A 282 -0.27 -33.88 -18.83
N GLU A 283 0.58 -33.59 -17.85
CA GLU A 283 0.15 -33.38 -16.45
C GLU A 283 -0.76 -32.15 -16.33
N ALA A 284 -0.44 -31.06 -17.02
CA ALA A 284 -1.29 -29.87 -17.07
C ALA A 284 -2.69 -30.17 -17.61
N GLU A 285 -2.79 -30.99 -18.66
CA GLU A 285 -4.07 -31.42 -19.23
C GLU A 285 -4.86 -32.35 -18.28
N ILE A 286 -4.17 -33.23 -17.55
CA ILE A 286 -4.78 -34.04 -16.47
C ILE A 286 -5.37 -33.13 -15.39
N ILE A 287 -4.59 -32.16 -14.88
CA ILE A 287 -5.03 -31.20 -13.86
C ILE A 287 -6.22 -30.38 -14.39
N ARG A 288 -6.16 -29.90 -15.64
CA ARG A 288 -7.26 -29.15 -16.26
C ARG A 288 -8.56 -29.96 -16.27
N ARG A 289 -8.50 -31.22 -16.66
CA ARG A 289 -9.65 -32.14 -16.67
C ARG A 289 -10.20 -32.38 -15.27
N ILE A 290 -9.31 -32.59 -14.29
CA ILE A 290 -9.69 -32.72 -12.89
C ILE A 290 -10.50 -31.50 -12.42
N ILE A 291 -10.00 -30.29 -12.70
CA ILE A 291 -10.64 -29.04 -12.31
C ILE A 291 -12.03 -28.91 -12.95
N MET A 292 -12.12 -29.15 -14.26
CA MET A 292 -13.38 -29.05 -15.00
C MET A 292 -14.43 -30.06 -14.55
N LEU A 293 -14.04 -31.34 -14.37
CA LEU A 293 -14.96 -32.40 -13.95
C LEU A 293 -15.41 -32.25 -12.49
N SER A 294 -14.66 -31.50 -11.69
CA SER A 294 -14.91 -31.26 -10.27
C SER A 294 -15.40 -29.84 -9.98
N ALA A 295 -15.71 -29.03 -11.00
CA ALA A 295 -16.05 -27.62 -10.80
C ALA A 295 -17.31 -27.41 -9.94
N ASP A 296 -18.32 -28.26 -10.13
CA ASP A 296 -19.56 -28.22 -9.37
C ASP A 296 -20.25 -29.60 -9.28
N HIS A 297 -21.21 -29.76 -8.36
CA HIS A 297 -22.03 -30.96 -8.25
C HIS A 297 -23.49 -30.64 -7.84
N GLY A 298 -23.97 -29.47 -8.24
CA GLY A 298 -25.33 -29.00 -8.00
C GLY A 298 -25.57 -28.47 -6.58
N PRO A 299 -26.76 -27.86 -6.36
CA PRO A 299 -27.02 -27.04 -5.17
C PRO A 299 -27.27 -27.85 -3.89
N CYS A 300 -27.39 -29.17 -3.98
CA CYS A 300 -27.77 -30.02 -2.83
C CYS A 300 -26.58 -30.50 -1.99
N VAL A 301 -25.34 -30.31 -2.47
CA VAL A 301 -24.16 -30.68 -1.69
C VAL A 301 -23.87 -29.62 -0.63
N SER A 302 -23.33 -30.02 0.52
CA SER A 302 -23.20 -29.18 1.71
C SER A 302 -22.56 -27.81 1.43
N GLY A 303 -21.47 -27.78 0.65
CA GLY A 303 -20.79 -26.53 0.31
C GLY A 303 -21.65 -25.60 -0.54
N ALA A 304 -22.21 -26.10 -1.65
CA ALA A 304 -23.06 -25.31 -2.55
C ALA A 304 -24.32 -24.79 -1.83
N LEU A 305 -25.01 -25.66 -1.07
CA LEU A 305 -26.21 -25.30 -0.32
C LEU A 305 -25.91 -24.18 0.70
N THR A 306 -24.78 -24.28 1.40
CA THR A 306 -24.39 -23.27 2.40
C THR A 306 -24.07 -21.93 1.73
N THR A 307 -23.37 -21.94 0.59
CA THR A 307 -23.11 -20.74 -0.21
C THR A 307 -24.42 -20.09 -0.69
N ILE A 308 -25.39 -20.90 -1.12
CA ILE A 308 -26.72 -20.43 -1.53
C ILE A 308 -27.47 -19.79 -0.36
N ILE A 309 -27.51 -20.43 0.80
CA ILE A 309 -28.14 -19.90 2.01
C ILE A 309 -27.51 -18.55 2.38
N ALA A 310 -26.18 -18.46 2.36
CA ALA A 310 -25.46 -17.22 2.64
C ALA A 310 -25.80 -16.12 1.62
N ALA A 311 -25.81 -16.46 0.32
CA ALA A 311 -26.18 -15.52 -0.74
C ALA A 311 -27.60 -14.96 -0.57
N CYS A 312 -28.57 -15.84 -0.28
CA CYS A 312 -29.98 -15.51 -0.01
C CYS A 312 -30.16 -14.68 1.27
N ALA A 313 -29.25 -14.81 2.24
CA ALA A 313 -29.20 -13.96 3.44
C ALA A 313 -28.56 -12.57 3.18
N GLY A 314 -28.15 -12.28 1.94
CA GLY A 314 -27.54 -11.00 1.59
C GLY A 314 -26.02 -10.93 1.82
N ILE A 315 -25.38 -12.02 2.23
CA ILE A 315 -23.94 -12.07 2.55
C ILE A 315 -23.10 -11.85 1.28
N GLY A 316 -21.97 -11.14 1.42
CA GLY A 316 -21.02 -10.85 0.34
C GLY A 316 -20.37 -12.11 -0.24
N LEU A 317 -19.85 -12.01 -1.47
CA LEU A 317 -19.32 -13.14 -2.24
C LEU A 317 -18.24 -13.92 -1.47
N SER A 318 -17.23 -13.22 -0.95
CA SER A 318 -16.10 -13.84 -0.26
C SER A 318 -16.55 -14.62 0.98
N GLN A 319 -17.41 -14.02 1.82
CA GLN A 319 -17.91 -14.68 3.02
C GLN A 319 -18.84 -15.86 2.68
N ALA A 320 -19.66 -15.75 1.63
CA ALA A 320 -20.56 -16.82 1.22
C ALA A 320 -19.79 -18.02 0.65
N VAL A 321 -18.76 -17.78 -0.18
CA VAL A 321 -17.88 -18.84 -0.68
C VAL A 321 -17.10 -19.46 0.47
N ALA A 322 -16.57 -18.66 1.41
CA ALA A 322 -15.90 -19.17 2.60
C ALA A 322 -16.83 -20.06 3.45
N ALA A 323 -18.11 -19.68 3.62
CA ALA A 323 -19.11 -20.49 4.32
C ALA A 323 -19.30 -21.86 3.63
N GLY A 324 -19.37 -21.88 2.30
CA GLY A 324 -19.38 -23.13 1.52
C GLY A 324 -18.09 -23.95 1.67
N MET A 325 -16.93 -23.30 1.68
CA MET A 325 -15.62 -23.96 1.85
C MET A 325 -15.43 -24.56 3.24
N ILE A 326 -15.95 -23.93 4.30
CA ILE A 326 -15.92 -24.47 5.67
C ILE A 326 -16.62 -25.84 5.75
N MET A 327 -17.59 -26.10 4.87
CA MET A 327 -18.26 -27.40 4.82
C MET A 327 -17.38 -28.51 4.25
N ILE A 328 -16.25 -28.18 3.61
CA ILE A 328 -15.29 -29.16 3.08
C ILE A 328 -14.53 -29.77 4.25
N GLY A 329 -14.73 -31.07 4.46
CA GLY A 329 -14.18 -31.83 5.56
C GLY A 329 -14.36 -33.34 5.37
N PRO A 330 -14.23 -34.17 6.42
CA PRO A 330 -14.16 -35.64 6.29
C PRO A 330 -15.37 -36.29 5.58
N ARG A 331 -16.52 -35.62 5.56
CA ARG A 331 -17.77 -36.13 4.95
C ARG A 331 -18.17 -35.45 3.64
N PHE A 332 -17.49 -34.36 3.25
CA PHE A 332 -17.73 -33.63 2.01
C PHE A 332 -16.39 -33.10 1.48
N GLY A 333 -15.92 -33.64 0.36
CA GLY A 333 -14.66 -33.24 -0.26
C GLY A 333 -13.37 -33.77 0.38
N GLY A 334 -13.38 -34.16 1.66
CA GLY A 334 -12.19 -34.70 2.34
C GLY A 334 -11.75 -36.10 1.87
N ALA A 335 -12.52 -36.77 1.02
CA ALA A 335 -12.22 -38.14 0.57
C ALA A 335 -10.97 -38.22 -0.33
N VAL A 336 -10.52 -37.11 -0.92
CA VAL A 336 -9.43 -37.09 -1.90
C VAL A 336 -8.09 -37.41 -1.24
N THR A 337 -7.70 -36.64 -0.23
CA THR A 337 -6.44 -36.87 0.49
C THR A 337 -6.42 -38.25 1.16
N ASP A 338 -7.53 -38.68 1.74
CA ASP A 338 -7.60 -40.01 2.37
C ASP A 338 -7.52 -41.15 1.35
N ALA A 339 -8.18 -41.03 0.18
CA ALA A 339 -8.06 -42.01 -0.89
C ALA A 339 -6.61 -42.09 -1.40
N GLY A 340 -5.98 -40.94 -1.66
CA GLY A 340 -4.59 -40.87 -2.09
C GLY A 340 -3.65 -41.50 -1.06
N ARG A 341 -3.85 -41.22 0.23
CA ARG A 341 -3.07 -41.80 1.34
C ARG A 341 -3.15 -43.32 1.35
N TRP A 342 -4.35 -43.89 1.25
CA TRP A 342 -4.55 -45.33 1.39
C TRP A 342 -4.20 -46.12 0.12
N PHE A 343 -4.45 -45.57 -1.07
CA PHE A 343 -3.95 -46.18 -2.30
C PHE A 343 -2.42 -46.14 -2.35
N LYS A 344 -1.79 -45.03 -1.96
CA LYS A 344 -0.33 -44.95 -1.84
C LYS A 344 0.22 -45.94 -0.84
N TYR A 345 -0.39 -46.03 0.34
CA TYR A 345 -0.01 -47.01 1.36
C TYR A 345 -0.05 -48.45 0.81
N ALA A 346 -1.09 -48.81 0.07
CA ALA A 346 -1.21 -50.15 -0.49
C ALA A 346 -0.09 -50.47 -1.50
N ILE A 347 0.23 -49.52 -2.39
CA ILE A 347 1.31 -49.66 -3.36
C ILE A 347 2.68 -49.72 -2.68
N ASP A 348 2.97 -48.80 -1.76
CA ASP A 348 4.25 -48.74 -1.04
C ASP A 348 4.51 -50.02 -0.22
N ASN A 349 3.46 -50.62 0.34
CA ASN A 349 3.54 -51.84 1.14
C ASN A 349 3.28 -53.13 0.32
N LYS A 350 3.13 -53.01 -1.01
CA LYS A 350 2.89 -54.14 -1.93
C LYS A 350 1.72 -55.03 -1.51
N LEU A 351 0.65 -54.43 -0.99
CA LEU A 351 -0.52 -55.17 -0.55
C LEU A 351 -1.29 -55.72 -1.75
N SER A 352 -1.80 -56.95 -1.63
CA SER A 352 -2.86 -57.41 -2.53
C SER A 352 -4.15 -56.63 -2.27
N VAL A 353 -5.08 -56.62 -3.22
CA VAL A 353 -6.37 -55.95 -3.04
C VAL A 353 -7.15 -56.56 -1.86
N ASP A 354 -7.10 -57.87 -1.68
CA ASP A 354 -7.76 -58.55 -0.57
C ASP A 354 -7.14 -58.18 0.79
N ASP A 355 -5.81 -58.17 0.89
CA ASP A 355 -5.11 -57.77 2.12
C ASP A 355 -5.40 -56.30 2.46
N PHE A 356 -5.44 -55.43 1.45
CA PHE A 356 -5.82 -54.03 1.61
C PHE A 356 -7.26 -53.89 2.13
N LEU A 357 -8.22 -54.60 1.55
CA LEU A 357 -9.62 -54.54 2.00
C LEU A 357 -9.79 -55.07 3.43
N VAL A 358 -9.06 -56.12 3.82
CA VAL A 358 -9.02 -56.63 5.20
C VAL A 358 -8.43 -55.59 6.14
N TYR A 359 -7.31 -54.98 5.76
CA TYR A 359 -6.67 -53.91 6.52
C TYR A 359 -7.61 -52.72 6.73
N MET A 360 -8.26 -52.25 5.66
CA MET A 360 -9.20 -51.13 5.71
C MET A 360 -10.36 -51.43 6.65
N LYS A 361 -10.99 -52.60 6.53
CA LYS A 361 -12.09 -53.01 7.41
C LYS A 361 -11.69 -53.05 8.88
N LYS A 362 -10.46 -53.47 9.19
CA LYS A 362 -9.97 -53.64 10.56
C LYS A 362 -9.53 -52.31 11.20
N ASN A 363 -8.87 -51.44 10.43
CA ASN A 363 -8.12 -50.32 11.00
C ASN A 363 -8.67 -48.93 10.63
N VAL A 364 -9.48 -48.81 9.56
CA VAL A 364 -9.87 -47.51 9.00
C VAL A 364 -11.38 -47.37 8.84
N GLY A 365 -12.02 -48.35 8.20
CA GLY A 365 -13.43 -48.34 7.84
C GLY A 365 -13.65 -48.50 6.33
N PRO A 366 -14.73 -47.90 5.77
CA PRO A 366 -14.97 -47.89 4.33
C PRO A 366 -13.81 -47.27 3.56
N VAL A 367 -13.51 -47.81 2.38
CA VAL A 367 -12.41 -47.31 1.53
C VAL A 367 -12.77 -45.91 1.01
N PRO A 368 -11.99 -44.86 1.34
CA PRO A 368 -12.21 -43.53 0.80
C PRO A 368 -12.07 -43.54 -0.73
N GLY A 369 -12.92 -42.77 -1.41
CA GLY A 369 -12.96 -42.78 -2.88
C GLY A 369 -13.75 -43.94 -3.50
N ILE A 370 -14.23 -44.90 -2.70
CA ILE A 370 -15.12 -45.99 -3.16
C ILE A 370 -16.53 -45.75 -2.63
N GLY A 371 -17.50 -45.81 -3.54
CA GLY A 371 -18.92 -45.67 -3.25
C GLY A 371 -19.54 -44.39 -3.80
N HIS A 372 -20.78 -44.52 -4.25
CA HIS A 372 -21.58 -43.41 -4.76
C HIS A 372 -23.05 -43.52 -4.33
N ARG A 373 -23.72 -42.38 -4.09
CA ARG A 373 -25.14 -42.33 -3.70
C ARG A 373 -26.11 -42.70 -4.84
N VAL A 374 -25.87 -42.16 -6.04
CA VAL A 374 -26.72 -42.32 -7.24
C VAL A 374 -26.14 -43.24 -8.33
N LYS A 375 -24.83 -43.19 -8.59
CA LYS A 375 -24.15 -43.95 -9.63
C LYS A 375 -23.84 -45.39 -9.19
N SER A 376 -23.77 -46.29 -10.16
CA SER A 376 -23.52 -47.72 -9.98
C SER A 376 -22.86 -48.31 -11.22
N LEU A 377 -22.52 -49.61 -11.22
CA LEU A 377 -22.02 -50.29 -12.41
C LEU A 377 -22.94 -50.15 -13.64
N LYS A 378 -24.26 -50.14 -13.42
CA LYS A 378 -25.26 -49.99 -14.49
C LYS A 378 -25.44 -48.54 -14.93
N ASN A 379 -25.18 -47.57 -14.04
CA ASN A 379 -25.22 -46.13 -14.31
C ASN A 379 -23.90 -45.48 -13.87
N PRO A 380 -22.83 -45.64 -14.68
CA PRO A 380 -21.49 -45.25 -14.28
C PRO A 380 -21.34 -43.72 -14.22
N ASP A 381 -20.42 -43.25 -13.37
CA ASP A 381 -20.05 -41.84 -13.34
C ASP A 381 -19.25 -41.49 -14.60
N LYS A 382 -19.84 -40.64 -15.46
CA LYS A 382 -19.21 -40.20 -16.71
C LYS A 382 -17.91 -39.42 -16.46
N ARG A 383 -17.77 -38.75 -15.32
CA ARG A 383 -16.56 -38.00 -14.98
C ARG A 383 -15.38 -38.94 -14.72
N VAL A 384 -15.64 -40.01 -13.98
CA VAL A 384 -14.65 -41.07 -13.74
C VAL A 384 -14.25 -41.71 -15.06
N LYS A 385 -15.23 -42.10 -15.90
CA LYS A 385 -14.95 -42.66 -17.22
C LYS A 385 -14.09 -41.76 -18.11
N GLU A 386 -14.40 -40.48 -18.17
CA GLU A 386 -13.66 -39.50 -18.99
C GLU A 386 -12.21 -39.34 -18.50
N LEU A 387 -12.02 -39.18 -17.19
CA LEU A 387 -10.68 -39.00 -16.62
C LEU A 387 -9.83 -40.27 -16.76
N VAL A 388 -10.39 -41.44 -16.42
CA VAL A 388 -9.69 -42.73 -16.56
C VAL A 388 -9.36 -43.00 -18.02
N GLY A 389 -10.32 -42.81 -18.94
CA GLY A 389 -10.11 -43.03 -20.37
C GLY A 389 -8.99 -42.16 -20.92
N TYR A 390 -8.95 -40.87 -20.55
CA TYR A 390 -7.89 -39.98 -20.96
C TYR A 390 -6.52 -40.40 -20.38
N VAL A 391 -6.43 -40.62 -19.06
CA VAL A 391 -5.17 -41.00 -18.40
C VAL A 391 -4.61 -42.31 -18.97
N LYS A 392 -5.46 -43.31 -19.21
CA LYS A 392 -5.03 -44.58 -19.82
C LYS A 392 -4.58 -44.41 -21.28
N SER A 393 -5.13 -43.45 -22.02
CA SER A 393 -4.68 -43.16 -23.40
C SER A 393 -3.26 -42.57 -23.47
N LEU A 394 -2.73 -42.04 -22.37
CA LEU A 394 -1.39 -41.44 -22.31
C LEU A 394 -0.26 -42.48 -22.24
N ASN A 395 -0.57 -43.77 -22.03
CA ASN A 395 0.41 -44.86 -21.87
C ASN A 395 1.46 -44.58 -20.76
N MET A 396 1.07 -43.86 -19.71
CA MET A 396 1.94 -43.60 -18.56
C MET A 396 1.73 -44.64 -17.45
N ALA A 397 2.75 -44.84 -16.62
CA ALA A 397 2.64 -45.68 -15.43
C ALA A 397 1.59 -45.08 -14.48
N THR A 398 0.60 -45.87 -14.10
CA THR A 398 -0.51 -45.43 -13.24
C THR A 398 -0.82 -46.47 -12.15
N PRO A 399 0.18 -46.85 -11.33
CA PRO A 399 0.05 -47.93 -10.35
C PRO A 399 -1.07 -47.70 -9.33
N HIS A 400 -1.29 -46.46 -8.88
CA HIS A 400 -2.32 -46.16 -7.91
C HIS A 400 -3.71 -46.20 -8.54
N LEU A 401 -3.86 -45.68 -9.77
CA LEU A 401 -5.13 -45.78 -10.49
C LEU A 401 -5.46 -47.23 -10.85
N ASP A 402 -4.48 -48.01 -11.30
CA ASP A 402 -4.65 -49.44 -11.58
C ASP A 402 -5.13 -50.19 -10.34
N PHE A 403 -4.47 -49.97 -9.20
CA PHE A 403 -4.87 -50.56 -7.93
C PHE A 403 -6.29 -50.14 -7.52
N ALA A 404 -6.65 -48.85 -7.66
CA ALA A 404 -7.98 -48.35 -7.34
C ALA A 404 -9.08 -48.98 -8.21
N LEU A 405 -8.79 -49.24 -9.49
CA LEU A 405 -9.71 -49.93 -10.41
C LEU A 405 -9.86 -51.42 -10.06
N GLU A 406 -8.80 -52.10 -9.61
CA GLU A 406 -8.90 -53.47 -9.11
C GLU A 406 -9.70 -53.53 -7.79
N VAL A 407 -9.53 -52.56 -6.90
CA VAL A 407 -10.37 -52.41 -5.70
C VAL A 407 -11.84 -52.29 -6.08
N GLU A 408 -12.18 -51.46 -7.06
CA GLU A 408 -13.55 -51.31 -7.58
C GLU A 408 -14.14 -52.64 -8.07
N LYS A 409 -13.38 -53.42 -8.84
CA LYS A 409 -13.85 -54.73 -9.36
C LYS A 409 -14.32 -55.64 -8.23
N ILE A 410 -13.61 -55.67 -7.09
CA ILE A 410 -13.97 -56.51 -5.94
C ILE A 410 -15.11 -55.89 -5.14
N THR A 411 -15.12 -54.57 -4.93
CA THR A 411 -16.16 -53.92 -4.10
C THR A 411 -17.51 -53.86 -4.80
N ALA A 412 -17.52 -53.65 -6.12
CA ALA A 412 -18.75 -53.52 -6.89
C ALA A 412 -19.52 -54.85 -7.02
N VAL A 413 -18.84 -55.99 -6.88
CA VAL A 413 -19.48 -57.32 -6.75
C VAL A 413 -20.29 -57.43 -5.45
N LYS A 414 -19.82 -56.80 -4.37
CA LYS A 414 -20.53 -56.82 -3.07
C LYS A 414 -21.77 -55.94 -3.08
N LYS A 415 -21.69 -54.77 -3.73
CA LYS A 415 -22.83 -53.87 -3.92
C LYS A 415 -22.56 -52.98 -5.13
N ASP A 416 -23.55 -52.89 -6.03
CA ASP A 416 -23.41 -52.28 -7.35
C ASP A 416 -23.03 -50.78 -7.33
N ASN A 417 -23.28 -50.08 -6.22
CA ASN A 417 -22.95 -48.67 -6.02
C ASN A 417 -21.59 -48.44 -5.31
N LEU A 418 -20.85 -49.50 -4.96
CA LEU A 418 -19.48 -49.43 -4.45
C LEU A 418 -18.46 -49.36 -5.58
N ILE A 419 -18.62 -48.34 -6.42
CA ILE A 419 -17.78 -48.02 -7.57
C ILE A 419 -16.72 -46.96 -7.21
N LEU A 420 -15.65 -46.86 -7.99
CA LEU A 420 -14.68 -45.77 -7.84
C LEU A 420 -15.37 -44.44 -8.17
N ASN A 421 -15.30 -43.48 -7.26
CA ASN A 421 -15.88 -42.15 -7.46
C ASN A 421 -14.83 -41.14 -7.93
N VAL A 422 -15.29 -39.96 -8.35
CA VAL A 422 -14.41 -38.91 -8.90
C VAL A 422 -13.33 -38.46 -7.91
N ASP A 423 -13.61 -38.45 -6.60
CA ASP A 423 -12.66 -38.05 -5.57
C ASP A 423 -11.52 -39.08 -5.46
N GLY A 424 -11.86 -40.38 -5.49
CA GLY A 424 -10.89 -41.48 -5.50
C GLY A 424 -10.07 -41.53 -6.78
N THR A 425 -10.70 -41.32 -7.94
CA THR A 425 -9.99 -41.26 -9.23
C THR A 425 -9.02 -40.09 -9.28
N MET A 426 -9.46 -38.89 -8.88
CA MET A 426 -8.61 -37.70 -8.80
C MET A 426 -7.40 -37.96 -7.89
N ALA A 427 -7.63 -38.54 -6.72
CA ALA A 427 -6.56 -38.83 -5.79
C ALA A 427 -5.52 -39.80 -6.37
N ALA A 428 -5.96 -40.92 -6.93
CA ALA A 428 -5.07 -41.92 -7.51
C ALA A 428 -4.22 -41.33 -8.66
N VAL A 429 -4.85 -40.56 -9.55
CA VAL A 429 -4.18 -39.93 -10.69
C VAL A 429 -3.18 -38.86 -10.24
N LEU A 430 -3.55 -38.00 -9.28
CA LEU A 430 -2.65 -36.95 -8.78
C LEU A 430 -1.42 -37.54 -8.09
N VAL A 431 -1.57 -38.65 -7.36
CA VAL A 431 -0.44 -39.38 -6.77
C VAL A 431 0.42 -40.03 -7.86
N ASP A 432 -0.19 -40.61 -8.90
CA ASP A 432 0.55 -41.19 -10.03
C ASP A 432 1.40 -40.17 -10.79
N ILE A 433 0.95 -38.91 -10.89
CA ILE A 433 1.73 -37.81 -11.48
C ILE A 433 2.64 -37.09 -10.47
N GLY A 434 2.76 -37.61 -9.24
CA GLY A 434 3.77 -37.20 -8.26
C GLY A 434 3.38 -36.06 -7.31
N PHE A 435 2.13 -35.60 -7.27
CA PHE A 435 1.73 -34.60 -6.27
C PHE A 435 1.75 -35.20 -4.86
N PRO A 436 2.21 -34.44 -3.83
CA PRO A 436 2.17 -34.88 -2.45
C PRO A 436 0.73 -35.15 -1.97
N VAL A 437 0.53 -36.23 -1.21
CA VAL A 437 -0.80 -36.65 -0.71
C VAL A 437 -1.51 -35.53 0.08
N ASP A 438 -0.76 -34.74 0.84
CA ASP A 438 -1.33 -33.69 1.69
C ASP A 438 -1.81 -32.46 0.89
N THR A 439 -1.41 -32.29 -0.37
CA THR A 439 -1.86 -31.17 -1.22
C THR A 439 -3.10 -31.53 -2.06
N LEU A 440 -3.47 -32.81 -2.15
CA LEU A 440 -4.52 -33.29 -3.06
C LEU A 440 -5.88 -32.62 -2.83
N ASN A 441 -6.26 -32.37 -1.57
CA ASN A 441 -7.52 -31.70 -1.26
C ASN A 441 -7.56 -30.25 -1.78
N GLY A 442 -6.40 -29.62 -2.01
CA GLY A 442 -6.29 -28.32 -2.65
C GLY A 442 -6.93 -28.29 -4.03
N PHE A 443 -6.79 -29.36 -4.83
CA PHE A 443 -7.42 -29.47 -6.14
C PHE A 443 -8.93 -29.52 -6.04
N PHE A 444 -9.48 -30.28 -5.08
CA PHE A 444 -10.91 -30.32 -4.84
C PHE A 444 -11.44 -28.95 -4.43
N ILE A 445 -10.77 -28.29 -3.48
CA ILE A 445 -11.15 -26.97 -2.98
C ILE A 445 -11.15 -25.96 -4.13
N LEU A 446 -10.04 -25.85 -4.86
CA LEU A 446 -9.89 -24.93 -6.00
C LEU A 446 -10.95 -25.19 -7.08
N SER A 447 -11.23 -26.45 -7.38
CA SER A 447 -12.26 -26.79 -8.37
C SER A 447 -13.64 -26.34 -7.89
N ARG A 448 -13.98 -26.63 -6.63
CA ARG A 448 -15.33 -26.40 -6.10
C ARG A 448 -15.65 -24.94 -5.86
N THR A 449 -14.64 -24.08 -5.68
CA THR A 449 -14.88 -22.63 -5.56
C THR A 449 -15.50 -22.05 -6.84
N ILE A 450 -15.22 -22.62 -8.01
CA ILE A 450 -15.84 -22.22 -9.29
C ILE A 450 -17.37 -22.37 -9.20
N GLY A 451 -17.86 -23.54 -8.79
CA GLY A 451 -19.28 -23.80 -8.58
C GLY A 451 -19.91 -22.95 -7.49
N MET A 452 -19.20 -22.74 -6.37
CA MET A 452 -19.69 -21.89 -5.27
C MET A 452 -19.86 -20.43 -5.69
N ILE A 453 -18.89 -19.86 -6.41
CA ILE A 453 -19.00 -18.51 -6.97
C ILE A 453 -20.16 -18.44 -7.96
N GLY A 454 -20.32 -19.47 -8.79
CA GLY A 454 -21.45 -19.62 -9.72
C GLY A 454 -22.80 -19.58 -9.00
N HIS A 455 -22.96 -20.38 -7.96
CA HIS A 455 -24.17 -20.42 -7.14
C HIS A 455 -24.46 -19.09 -6.45
N TRP A 456 -23.47 -18.43 -5.86
CA TRP A 456 -23.69 -17.11 -5.27
C TRP A 456 -24.17 -16.09 -6.30
N THR A 457 -23.52 -16.07 -7.46
CA THR A 457 -23.87 -15.16 -8.58
C THR A 457 -25.28 -15.44 -9.09
N ASP A 458 -25.62 -16.71 -9.23
CA ASP A 458 -26.94 -17.17 -9.65
C ASP A 458 -28.03 -16.69 -8.69
N GLN A 459 -27.85 -16.86 -7.37
CA GLN A 459 -28.82 -16.40 -6.38
C GLN A 459 -28.98 -14.88 -6.37
N LYS A 460 -27.90 -14.12 -6.57
CA LYS A 460 -27.95 -12.66 -6.71
C LYS A 460 -28.71 -12.22 -7.96
N LYS A 461 -28.46 -12.86 -9.11
CA LYS A 461 -29.17 -12.56 -10.37
C LYS A 461 -30.67 -12.82 -10.26
N GLN A 462 -31.05 -13.87 -9.54
CA GLN A 462 -32.46 -14.22 -9.32
C GLN A 462 -33.17 -13.30 -8.30
N GLY A 463 -32.45 -12.42 -7.59
CA GLY A 463 -33.03 -11.63 -6.50
C GLY A 463 -33.58 -12.52 -5.37
N SER A 464 -32.93 -13.67 -5.13
CA SER A 464 -33.41 -14.68 -4.20
C SER A 464 -33.54 -14.15 -2.78
N ARG A 465 -34.65 -14.51 -2.13
CA ARG A 465 -35.00 -14.05 -0.78
C ARG A 465 -34.39 -14.95 0.28
N LEU A 466 -34.39 -14.47 1.52
CA LEU A 466 -33.94 -15.22 2.69
C LEU A 466 -34.59 -16.61 2.77
N ILE A 467 -33.77 -17.64 2.94
CA ILE A 467 -34.22 -19.03 3.13
C ILE A 467 -34.44 -19.30 4.62
N ARG A 468 -35.62 -19.82 4.97
CA ARG A 468 -35.95 -20.35 6.29
C ARG A 468 -36.55 -21.74 6.13
N LEU A 469 -36.06 -22.72 6.91
CA LEU A 469 -36.61 -24.07 6.88
C LEU A 469 -38.03 -24.09 7.49
N PHE A 470 -38.89 -24.92 6.91
CA PHE A 470 -40.20 -25.23 7.49
C PHE A 470 -40.07 -26.19 8.66
N ASP A 471 -41.01 -26.12 9.60
CA ASP A 471 -41.05 -26.96 10.80
C ASP A 471 -41.20 -28.45 10.49
N TYR A 472 -41.94 -28.82 9.44
CA TYR A 472 -42.08 -30.23 9.00
C TYR A 472 -40.78 -30.84 8.45
N LEU A 473 -39.75 -30.02 8.19
CA LEU A 473 -38.40 -30.49 7.86
C LEU A 473 -37.52 -30.68 9.11
N VAL A 474 -38.03 -30.32 10.30
CA VAL A 474 -37.29 -30.33 11.57
C VAL A 474 -38.03 -31.22 12.58
N ASN A 475 -37.37 -32.29 13.03
CA ASN A 475 -37.89 -33.12 14.12
C ASN A 475 -37.61 -32.45 15.48
N TYR A 476 -38.59 -31.73 16.05
CA TYR A 476 -38.47 -31.08 17.36
C TYR A 476 -38.57 -32.10 18.51
N ALA A 477 -37.42 -32.61 18.96
CA ALA A 477 -37.32 -33.54 20.08
C ALA A 477 -37.06 -32.86 21.44
N SER A 478 -37.64 -31.68 21.67
CA SER A 478 -37.45 -30.95 22.93
C SER A 478 -38.23 -31.60 24.10
N PRO A 479 -37.71 -31.54 25.33
CA PRO A 479 -38.45 -32.00 26.49
C PRO A 479 -39.71 -31.14 26.70
N LYS A 480 -40.76 -31.74 27.26
CA LYS A 480 -41.97 -31.01 27.68
C LYS A 480 -41.59 -29.89 28.67
N ARG A 481 -42.47 -28.89 28.79
CA ARG A 481 -42.35 -27.82 29.78
C ARG A 481 -42.08 -28.42 31.17
N ARG A 482 -41.03 -27.94 31.83
CA ARG A 482 -40.64 -28.28 33.21
C ARG A 482 -40.83 -27.04 34.08
N GLU A 483 -41.16 -27.24 35.35
CA GLU A 483 -41.20 -26.13 36.30
C GLU A 483 -39.79 -25.63 36.59
N VAL A 484 -39.64 -24.30 36.68
CA VAL A 484 -38.37 -23.67 37.03
C VAL A 484 -38.20 -23.81 38.54
N PRO A 485 -37.17 -24.51 39.05
CA PRO A 485 -36.94 -24.58 40.48
C PRO A 485 -36.60 -23.18 41.04
N PRO A 486 -36.87 -22.91 42.33
CA PRO A 486 -36.46 -21.65 42.94
C PRO A 486 -34.94 -21.47 42.82
N LEU A 487 -34.52 -20.27 42.44
CA LEU A 487 -33.10 -19.88 42.45
C LEU A 487 -32.61 -19.92 43.90
N LYS A 488 -31.59 -20.74 44.17
CA LYS A 488 -30.98 -20.83 45.50
C LYS A 488 -30.14 -19.60 45.82
#